data_AF-A0A0X3Q661-F1
#
_entry.id   AF-A0A0X3Q661-F1
#
_cell.length_a   1.000
_cell.length_b   1.000
_cell.length_c   1.000
_cell.angle_alpha   90.00
_cell.angle_beta   90.00
_cell.angle_gamma   90.00
#
_symmetry.space_group_name_H-M   'P 1'
#
loop_
_entity.id
_entity.type
_entity.pdbx_description
1 polymer ?
#
loop_
_entity_poly.entity_id
_entity_poly.type
_entity_poly.pdbx_seq_one_letter_code
_entity_poly.pdbx_strand_id
1 'polypeptide(L)'
;MLGMGLDAGNVKERQLQQLRHWQPQSEVWPLVHGPKMASVCVMASSFAIILRMRQFYNLFSQQHFFGTIIPVVSLPTIGYLIASDLLVKRCLSSQFANYDSTRPICTTCYELRGSVLQAAMGVVFPYMLSMFACSAAAISYRTYPTPPLNDYRKMLLTIRRSCRALGTTLTLLTLANLAFGGWLTRSMLDTHLMLSYKNSESGLAEAS
;
A
#
# COMPACT_ATOMS: atom_id res chain seq x y z
N MET A 1 7.45 -5.25 -25.32
CA MET A 1 6.83 -4.75 -24.06
C MET A 1 7.82 -4.21 -23.02
N LEU A 2 9.15 -4.44 -23.11
CA LEU A 2 10.13 -3.86 -22.17
C LEU A 2 10.49 -2.38 -22.43
N GLY A 3 10.25 -1.85 -23.63
CA GLY A 3 10.60 -0.45 -23.97
C GLY A 3 9.75 0.63 -23.30
N MET A 4 8.46 0.36 -23.02
CA MET A 4 7.57 1.34 -22.37
C MET A 4 7.88 1.57 -20.89
N GLY A 5 8.58 0.64 -20.22
CA GLY A 5 8.92 0.77 -18.80
C GLY A 5 10.06 1.77 -18.54
N LEU A 6 11.04 1.82 -19.45
CA LEU A 6 12.20 2.72 -19.36
C LEU A 6 11.81 4.18 -19.63
N ASP A 7 10.97 4.42 -20.64
CA ASP A 7 10.57 5.78 -21.01
C ASP A 7 9.64 6.41 -19.95
N ALA A 8 8.69 5.63 -19.42
CA ALA A 8 7.82 6.07 -18.33
C ALA A 8 8.60 6.34 -17.02
N GLY A 9 9.69 5.61 -16.78
CA GLY A 9 10.61 5.87 -15.66
C GLY A 9 11.29 7.23 -15.79
N ASN A 10 11.86 7.51 -16.96
CA ASN A 10 12.56 8.76 -17.24
C ASN A 10 11.64 9.99 -17.20
N VAL A 11 10.44 9.89 -17.76
CA VAL A 11 9.42 10.97 -17.71
C VAL A 11 9.02 11.27 -16.27
N LYS A 12 8.82 10.23 -15.45
CA LYS A 12 8.46 10.38 -14.05
C LYS A 12 9.58 10.99 -13.21
N GLU A 13 10.84 10.63 -13.48
CA GLU A 13 11.99 11.23 -12.80
C GLU A 13 12.11 12.73 -13.12
N ARG A 14 11.92 13.12 -14.38
CA ARG A 14 11.92 14.53 -14.79
C ARG A 14 10.77 15.30 -14.13
N GLN A 15 9.56 14.73 -14.13
CA GLN A 15 8.41 15.31 -13.43
C GLN A 15 8.68 15.48 -11.93
N LEU A 16 9.25 14.46 -11.27
CA LEU A 16 9.62 14.52 -9.86
C LEU A 16 10.71 15.56 -9.58
N GLN A 17 11.68 15.73 -10.48
CA GLN A 17 12.69 16.78 -10.36
C GLN A 17 12.07 18.16 -10.49
N GLN A 18 11.13 18.35 -11.42
CA GLN A 18 10.40 19.61 -11.59
C GLN A 18 9.52 19.90 -10.36
N LEU A 19 8.82 18.90 -9.85
CA LEU A 19 8.02 18.98 -8.60
C LEU A 19 8.88 19.32 -7.37
N ARG A 20 10.12 18.84 -7.28
CA ARG A 20 11.02 19.17 -6.14
C ARG A 20 11.44 20.64 -6.13
N HIS A 21 11.56 21.27 -7.29
CA HIS A 21 11.92 22.68 -7.41
C HIS A 21 10.70 23.62 -7.35
N TRP A 22 9.49 23.07 -7.24
CA TRP A 22 8.26 23.85 -7.14
C TRP A 22 8.18 24.62 -5.82
N GLN A 23 7.98 25.94 -5.91
CA GLN A 23 7.79 26.85 -4.78
C GLN A 23 6.31 27.28 -4.73
N PRO A 24 5.60 27.14 -3.59
CA PRO A 24 6.04 26.59 -2.30
C PRO A 24 5.95 25.05 -2.23
N GLN A 25 6.92 24.41 -1.55
CA GLN A 25 6.98 22.94 -1.41
C GLN A 25 5.82 22.34 -0.59
N SER A 26 5.12 23.15 0.20
CA SER A 26 3.94 22.75 0.96
C SER A 26 2.72 22.42 0.08
N GLU A 27 2.71 22.79 -1.20
CA GLU A 27 1.61 22.45 -2.10
C GLU A 27 1.77 21.03 -2.68
N VAL A 28 3.02 20.57 -2.83
CA VAL A 28 3.37 19.34 -3.57
C VAL A 28 3.75 18.15 -2.67
N TRP A 29 3.73 18.33 -1.35
CA TRP A 29 4.14 17.29 -0.40
C TRP A 29 3.37 15.96 -0.55
N PRO A 30 2.05 15.90 -0.83
CA PRO A 30 1.33 14.62 -0.92
C PRO A 30 1.82 13.79 -2.10
N LEU A 31 2.18 14.46 -3.20
CA LEU A 31 2.68 13.82 -4.42
C LEU A 31 4.09 13.23 -4.23
N VAL A 32 4.96 13.96 -3.51
CA VAL A 32 6.36 13.57 -3.32
C VAL A 32 6.51 12.57 -2.17
N HIS A 33 5.88 12.83 -1.03
CA HIS A 33 6.06 12.07 0.21
C HIS A 33 4.95 11.05 0.48
N GLY A 34 3.79 11.18 -0.15
CA GLY A 34 2.64 10.33 0.16
C GLY A 34 2.88 8.83 0.04
N PRO A 35 3.45 8.32 -1.07
CA PRO A 35 3.76 6.89 -1.20
C PRO A 35 4.73 6.37 -0.14
N LYS A 36 5.66 7.22 0.32
CA LYS A 36 6.59 6.87 1.40
C LYS A 36 5.85 6.76 2.73
N MET A 37 4.99 7.73 3.06
CA MET A 37 4.18 7.68 4.28
C MET A 37 3.25 6.46 4.30
N ALA A 38 2.62 6.15 3.17
CA ALA A 38 1.80 4.96 3.03
C ALA A 38 2.59 3.66 3.21
N SER A 39 3.81 3.57 2.66
CA SER A 39 4.67 2.40 2.88
C SER A 39 5.05 2.21 4.35
N VAL A 40 5.28 3.30 5.09
CA VAL A 40 5.56 3.23 6.54
C VAL A 40 4.32 2.75 7.30
N CYS A 41 3.13 3.19 6.91
CA CYS A 41 1.87 2.71 7.48
C CYS A 41 1.63 1.22 7.20
N VAL A 42 1.90 0.75 5.98
CA VAL A 42 1.86 -0.68 5.61
C VAL A 42 2.86 -1.48 6.44
N MET A 43 4.08 -0.97 6.60
CA MET A 43 5.14 -1.61 7.37
C MET A 43 4.74 -1.78 8.85
N ALA A 44 4.23 -0.71 9.48
CA ALA A 44 3.76 -0.72 10.86
C ALA A 44 2.57 -1.68 11.04
N SER A 45 1.62 -1.66 10.09
CA SER A 45 0.47 -2.57 10.09
C SER A 45 0.89 -4.03 9.98
N SER A 46 1.79 -4.33 9.05
CA SER A 46 2.35 -5.67 8.86
C SER A 46 3.08 -6.16 10.10
N PHE A 47 3.85 -5.28 10.76
CA PHE A 47 4.55 -5.58 11.99
C PHE A 47 3.60 -5.89 13.16
N ALA A 48 2.53 -5.13 13.31
CA ALA A 48 1.51 -5.40 14.33
C ALA A 48 0.83 -6.77 14.12
N ILE A 49 0.49 -7.10 12.86
CA ILE A 49 -0.16 -8.36 12.51
C ILE A 49 0.74 -9.56 12.81
N ILE A 50 2.02 -9.52 12.42
CA ILE A 50 2.93 -10.65 12.66
C ILE A 50 3.19 -10.86 14.16
N LEU A 51 3.29 -9.78 14.96
CA LEU A 51 3.44 -9.91 16.41
C LEU A 51 2.24 -10.60 17.06
N ARG A 52 1.03 -10.18 16.69
CA ARG A 52 -0.20 -10.80 17.19
C ARG A 52 -0.35 -12.25 16.72
N MET A 53 0.04 -12.55 15.48
CA MET A 53 0.03 -13.93 14.99
C MET A 53 1.00 -14.83 15.74
N ARG A 54 2.19 -14.33 16.05
CA ARG A 54 3.15 -15.11 16.83
C ARG A 54 2.71 -15.37 18.26
N GLN A 55 1.98 -14.42 18.86
CA GLN A 55 1.31 -14.66 20.15
C GLN A 55 0.26 -15.78 20.02
N PHE A 56 -0.54 -15.79 18.95
CA PHE A 56 -1.54 -16.83 18.70
C PHE A 56 -0.92 -18.23 18.52
N TYR A 57 0.18 -18.34 17.78
CA TYR A 57 0.89 -19.61 17.56
C TYR A 57 1.87 -19.98 18.69
N ASN A 58 1.93 -19.19 19.77
CA ASN A 58 2.84 -19.39 20.90
C ASN A 58 4.33 -19.49 20.50
N LEU A 59 4.73 -18.75 19.46
CA LEU A 59 6.09 -18.78 18.90
C LEU A 59 7.03 -17.86 19.70
N PHE A 60 7.36 -18.29 20.93
CA PHE A 60 8.23 -17.56 21.86
C PHE A 60 9.73 -17.64 21.53
N SER A 61 10.16 -18.56 20.64
CA SER A 61 11.58 -18.70 20.31
C SER A 61 12.13 -17.49 19.54
N GLN A 62 13.23 -16.92 20.02
CA GLN A 62 13.95 -15.79 19.39
C GLN A 62 14.72 -16.19 18.12
N GLN A 63 15.09 -17.47 17.98
CA GLN A 63 16.04 -17.92 16.94
C GLN A 63 15.59 -17.63 15.50
N HIS A 64 14.28 -17.53 15.25
CA HIS A 64 13.73 -17.21 13.93
C HIS A 64 12.76 -16.02 13.96
N PHE A 65 12.94 -15.14 14.95
CA PHE A 65 12.15 -13.92 15.09
C PHE A 65 12.30 -13.03 13.85
N PHE A 66 13.54 -12.81 13.43
CA PHE A 66 13.85 -12.00 12.25
C PHE A 66 13.49 -12.71 10.94
N GLY A 67 13.69 -14.02 10.86
CA GLY A 67 13.42 -14.81 9.65
C GLY A 67 11.94 -14.84 9.23
N THR A 68 11.01 -14.71 10.18
CA THR A 68 9.57 -14.64 9.89
C THR A 68 9.08 -13.21 9.69
N ILE A 69 9.62 -12.24 10.44
CA ILE A 69 9.16 -10.84 10.36
C ILE A 69 9.66 -10.14 9.11
N ILE A 70 10.93 -10.32 8.74
CA ILE A 70 11.53 -9.65 7.59
C ILE A 70 10.70 -9.87 6.32
N PRO A 71 10.40 -11.12 5.88
CA PRO A 71 9.64 -11.33 4.64
C PRO A 71 8.18 -10.87 4.77
N VAL A 72 7.56 -11.03 5.95
CA VAL A 72 6.17 -10.63 6.19
C VAL A 72 6.00 -9.11 6.16
N VAL A 73 7.04 -8.34 6.47
CA VAL A 73 7.00 -6.87 6.45
C VAL A 73 7.52 -6.32 5.13
N SER A 74 8.60 -6.88 4.58
CA SER A 74 9.24 -6.36 3.36
C SER A 74 8.40 -6.61 2.11
N LEU A 75 7.84 -7.81 1.96
CA LEU A 75 7.04 -8.18 0.78
C LEU A 75 5.79 -7.32 0.59
N PRO A 76 4.91 -7.11 1.59
CA PRO A 76 3.76 -6.21 1.44
C PRO A 76 4.19 -4.77 1.16
N THR A 77 5.27 -4.31 1.78
CA THR A 77 5.76 -2.94 1.61
C THR A 77 6.26 -2.71 0.17
N ILE A 78 7.08 -3.63 -0.36
CA ILE A 78 7.55 -3.57 -1.75
C ILE A 78 6.38 -3.73 -2.71
N GLY A 79 5.49 -4.69 -2.44
CA GLY A 79 4.28 -4.90 -3.23
C GLY A 79 3.41 -3.64 -3.28
N TYR A 80 3.24 -2.93 -2.17
CA TYR A 80 2.51 -1.67 -2.11
C TYR A 80 3.17 -0.59 -2.96
N LEU A 81 4.49 -0.44 -2.90
CA LEU A 81 5.21 0.54 -3.72
C LEU A 81 5.03 0.27 -5.22
N ILE A 82 5.11 -1.00 -5.63
CA ILE A 82 4.89 -1.38 -7.04
C ILE A 82 3.43 -1.14 -7.43
N ALA A 83 2.48 -1.59 -6.60
CA ALA A 83 1.06 -1.48 -6.92
C ALA A 83 0.57 -0.02 -6.90
N SER A 84 1.05 0.81 -5.97
CA SER A 84 0.75 2.24 -5.96
C SER A 84 1.34 2.96 -7.18
N ASP A 85 2.52 2.54 -7.65
CA ASP A 85 3.08 3.11 -8.88
C ASP A 85 2.27 2.74 -10.12
N LEU A 86 1.86 1.47 -10.23
CA LEU A 86 1.09 0.97 -11.37
C LEU A 86 -0.35 1.46 -11.39
N LEU A 87 -1.02 1.47 -10.23
CA LEU A 87 -2.47 1.70 -10.14
C LEU A 87 -2.83 3.16 -9.88
N VAL A 88 -2.00 3.89 -9.16
CA VAL A 88 -2.27 5.29 -8.80
C VAL A 88 -1.48 6.22 -9.72
N LYS A 89 -0.15 6.09 -9.76
CA LYS A 89 0.70 7.04 -10.50
C LYS A 89 0.57 6.94 -12.02
N ARG A 90 0.54 5.74 -12.60
CA ARG A 90 0.34 5.61 -14.06
C ARG A 90 -1.04 6.09 -14.51
N CYS A 91 -2.09 5.79 -13.75
CA CYS A 91 -3.44 6.29 -14.05
C CYS A 91 -3.58 7.80 -13.89
N LEU A 92 -2.87 8.42 -12.93
CA LEU A 92 -2.83 9.88 -12.79
C LEU A 92 -2.00 10.52 -13.92
N SER A 93 -0.82 9.97 -14.22
CA SER A 93 0.07 10.50 -15.27
C SER A 93 -0.53 10.44 -16.67
N SER A 94 -1.31 9.40 -17.00
CA SER A 94 -2.02 9.32 -18.29
C SER A 94 -3.13 10.36 -18.43
N GLN A 95 -3.71 10.80 -17.32
CA GLN A 95 -4.75 11.82 -17.27
C GLN A 95 -4.19 13.24 -17.21
N PHE A 96 -2.99 13.45 -16.64
CA PHE A 96 -2.25 14.71 -16.75
C PHE A 96 -1.95 15.09 -18.22
N ALA A 97 -1.64 14.09 -19.05
CA ALA A 97 -1.34 14.29 -20.47
C ALA A 97 -2.61 14.46 -21.35
N ASN A 98 -3.78 14.05 -20.86
CA ASN A 98 -5.07 14.14 -21.56
C ASN A 98 -6.09 14.78 -20.62
N TYR A 99 -5.82 16.01 -20.17
CA TYR A 99 -6.82 16.82 -19.48
C TYR A 99 -7.90 17.18 -20.51
N ASP A 100 -8.88 16.30 -20.63
CA ASP A 100 -10.07 16.53 -21.44
C ASP A 100 -11.17 17.05 -20.51
N SER A 101 -11.55 18.33 -20.68
CA SER A 101 -12.57 19.02 -19.88
C SER A 101 -13.93 18.29 -19.92
N THR A 102 -14.13 17.42 -20.92
CA THR A 102 -15.36 16.63 -21.13
C THR A 102 -15.51 15.39 -20.24
N ARG A 103 -14.46 14.92 -19.55
CA ARG A 103 -14.54 13.76 -18.62
C ARG A 103 -13.97 14.11 -17.25
N PRO A 104 -14.80 14.57 -16.29
CA PRO A 104 -14.32 14.91 -14.96
C PRO A 104 -13.73 13.68 -14.27
N ILE A 105 -12.58 13.87 -13.62
CA ILE A 105 -11.92 12.83 -12.81
C ILE A 105 -12.88 12.42 -11.68
N CYS A 106 -13.27 11.14 -11.64
CA CYS A 106 -14.09 10.61 -10.54
C CYS A 106 -13.25 10.53 -9.25
N THR A 107 -13.31 11.57 -8.42
CA THR A 107 -12.54 11.68 -7.17
C THR A 107 -12.79 10.51 -6.22
N THR A 108 -14.06 10.12 -6.07
CA THR A 108 -14.50 8.99 -5.23
C THR A 108 -13.96 7.64 -5.71
N CYS A 109 -13.87 7.44 -7.04
CA CYS A 109 -13.33 6.22 -7.62
C CYS A 109 -11.84 6.04 -7.29
N TYR A 110 -11.06 7.13 -7.36
CA TYR A 110 -9.64 7.11 -7.00
C TYR A 110 -9.44 6.95 -5.49
N GLU A 111 -10.23 7.65 -4.67
CA GLU A 111 -10.21 7.51 -3.21
C GLU A 111 -10.49 6.06 -2.77
N LEU A 112 -11.52 5.44 -3.34
CA LEU A 112 -11.87 4.05 -3.05
C LEU A 112 -10.73 3.11 -3.48
N ARG A 113 -10.15 3.32 -4.66
CA ARG A 113 -9.03 2.50 -5.17
C ARG A 113 -7.80 2.60 -4.27
N GLY A 114 -7.45 3.81 -3.82
CA GLY A 114 -6.34 4.04 -2.90
C GLY A 114 -6.58 3.42 -1.53
N SER A 115 -7.80 3.55 -1.00
CA SER A 115 -8.23 2.93 0.26
C SER A 115 -8.12 1.41 0.20
N VAL A 116 -8.70 0.79 -0.84
CA VAL A 116 -8.69 -0.66 -1.05
C VAL A 116 -7.26 -1.17 -1.21
N LEU A 117 -6.42 -0.46 -1.97
CA LEU A 117 -5.03 -0.84 -2.15
C LEU A 117 -4.24 -0.81 -0.83
N GLN A 118 -4.42 0.25 -0.04
CA GLN A 118 -3.79 0.39 1.27
C GLN A 118 -4.25 -0.72 2.23
N ALA A 119 -5.54 -1.03 2.27
CA ALA A 119 -6.08 -2.09 3.13
C ALA A 119 -5.64 -3.50 2.68
N ALA A 120 -5.61 -3.76 1.37
CA ALA A 120 -5.18 -5.04 0.82
C ALA A 120 -3.70 -5.31 1.14
N MET A 121 -2.82 -4.35 0.90
CA MET A 121 -1.38 -4.53 1.12
C MET A 121 -0.98 -4.31 2.59
N GLY A 122 -1.72 -3.51 3.35
CA GLY A 122 -1.46 -3.23 4.76
C GLY A 122 -2.04 -4.26 5.73
N VAL A 123 -3.08 -5.01 5.33
CA VAL A 123 -3.77 -5.97 6.20
C VAL A 123 -3.91 -7.35 5.59
N VAL A 124 -4.55 -7.47 4.43
CA VAL A 124 -4.90 -8.79 3.85
C VAL A 124 -3.63 -9.57 3.48
N PHE A 125 -2.71 -8.93 2.77
CA PHE A 125 -1.46 -9.54 2.33
C PHE A 125 -0.54 -9.95 3.50
N PRO A 126 -0.20 -9.06 4.46
CA PRO A 126 0.61 -9.45 5.61
C PRO A 126 -0.10 -10.47 6.50
N TYR A 127 -1.43 -10.44 6.63
CA TYR A 127 -2.17 -11.47 7.37
C TYR A 127 -1.97 -12.86 6.76
N MET A 128 -2.16 -12.99 5.45
CA MET A 128 -1.98 -14.28 4.76
C MET A 128 -0.53 -14.74 4.86
N LEU A 129 0.45 -13.86 4.61
CA LEU A 129 1.86 -14.19 4.76
C LEU A 129 2.23 -14.58 6.20
N SER A 130 1.71 -13.86 7.20
CA SER A 130 1.93 -14.18 8.61
C SER A 130 1.40 -15.55 8.97
N MET A 131 0.21 -15.91 8.48
CA MET A 131 -0.38 -17.23 8.68
C MET A 131 0.49 -18.33 8.08
N PHE A 132 0.95 -18.17 6.84
CA PHE A 132 1.84 -19.15 6.20
C PHE A 132 3.18 -19.24 6.92
N ALA A 133 3.83 -18.10 7.23
CA ALA A 133 5.12 -18.07 7.91
C ALA A 133 5.05 -18.68 9.32
N CYS A 134 4.03 -18.33 10.11
CA CYS A 134 3.87 -18.87 11.47
C CYS A 134 3.47 -20.34 11.46
N SER A 135 2.64 -20.78 10.51
CA SER A 135 2.27 -22.19 10.40
C SER A 135 3.44 -23.07 9.97
N ALA A 136 4.23 -22.63 8.97
CA ALA A 136 5.43 -23.32 8.54
C ALA A 136 6.45 -23.43 9.68
N ALA A 137 6.67 -22.33 10.41
CA ALA A 137 7.55 -22.35 11.57
C ALA A 137 7.00 -23.27 12.69
N ALA A 138 5.71 -23.22 13.00
CA ALA A 138 5.12 -24.09 14.02
C ALA A 138 5.27 -25.59 13.68
N ILE A 139 5.17 -25.97 12.41
CA ILE A 139 5.39 -27.36 11.95
C ILE A 139 6.85 -27.75 12.16
N SER A 140 7.79 -26.93 11.71
CA SER A 140 9.23 -27.22 11.79
C SER A 140 9.72 -27.37 13.24
N TYR A 141 9.22 -26.54 14.15
CA TYR A 141 9.67 -26.54 15.56
C TYR A 141 8.78 -27.34 16.50
N ARG A 142 7.69 -27.94 16.00
CA ARG A 142 6.69 -28.67 16.80
C ARG A 142 6.19 -27.89 18.03
N THR A 143 6.15 -26.56 17.95
CA THR A 143 5.78 -25.67 19.07
C THR A 143 4.27 -25.56 19.25
N TYR A 144 3.50 -25.79 18.19
CA TYR A 144 2.05 -25.75 18.21
C TYR A 144 1.51 -26.89 17.34
N PRO A 145 0.44 -27.60 17.74
CA PRO A 145 -0.17 -28.65 16.93
C PRO A 145 -0.90 -28.03 15.74
N THR A 146 -0.14 -27.69 14.70
CA THR A 146 -0.66 -27.24 13.42
C THR A 146 -1.00 -28.45 12.55
N PRO A 147 -2.15 -28.45 11.86
CA PRO A 147 -2.45 -29.50 10.90
C PRO A 147 -1.43 -29.50 9.75
N PRO A 148 -1.13 -30.65 9.14
CA PRO A 148 -0.27 -30.71 7.97
C PRO A 148 -0.86 -29.85 6.84
N LEU A 149 0.01 -29.17 6.08
CA LEU A 149 -0.40 -28.22 5.02
C LEU A 149 -1.27 -28.85 3.91
N ASN A 150 -1.26 -30.19 3.80
CA ASN A 150 -2.07 -30.94 2.84
C ASN A 150 -3.57 -30.99 3.22
N ASP A 151 -3.91 -30.84 4.51
CA ASP A 151 -5.29 -30.91 5.01
C ASP A 151 -5.98 -29.54 4.94
N TYR A 152 -6.46 -29.15 3.76
CA TYR A 152 -7.09 -27.84 3.52
C TYR A 152 -8.27 -27.54 4.47
N ARG A 153 -9.09 -28.55 4.84
CA ARG A 153 -10.23 -28.36 5.76
C ARG A 153 -9.78 -27.94 7.15
N LYS A 154 -8.76 -28.60 7.70
CA LYS A 154 -8.22 -28.27 9.03
C LYS A 154 -7.49 -26.94 9.00
N MET A 155 -6.82 -26.61 7.88
CA MET A 155 -6.19 -25.31 7.70
C MET A 155 -7.23 -24.18 7.67
N LEU A 156 -8.35 -24.36 6.96
CA LEU A 156 -9.46 -23.39 6.95
C LEU A 156 -10.08 -23.18 8.34
N LEU A 157 -10.21 -24.23 9.15
CA LEU A 157 -10.67 -24.11 10.53
C LEU A 157 -9.70 -23.28 11.38
N THR A 158 -8.40 -23.51 11.23
CA THR A 158 -7.35 -22.71 11.89
C THR A 158 -7.40 -21.25 11.44
N ILE A 159 -7.61 -20.99 10.14
CA ILE A 159 -7.78 -19.63 9.61
C ILE A 159 -9.01 -18.97 10.24
N ARG A 160 -10.16 -19.64 10.29
CA ARG A 160 -11.37 -19.10 10.93
C ARG A 160 -11.16 -18.80 12.41
N ARG A 161 -10.44 -19.67 13.13
CA ARG A 161 -10.10 -19.47 14.55
C ARG A 161 -9.16 -18.28 14.73
N SER A 162 -8.16 -18.16 13.86
CA SER A 162 -7.22 -17.04 13.85
C SER A 162 -7.91 -15.71 13.51
N CYS A 163 -8.79 -15.68 12.50
CA CYS A 163 -9.63 -14.52 12.17
C CYS A 163 -10.50 -14.08 13.36
N ARG A 164 -11.04 -15.02 14.14
CA ARG A 164 -11.82 -14.69 15.35
C ARG A 164 -10.94 -14.13 16.47
N ALA A 165 -9.80 -14.76 16.72
CA ALA A 165 -8.87 -14.33 17.78
C ALA A 165 -8.27 -12.95 17.50
N LEU A 166 -7.96 -12.65 16.23
CA LEU A 166 -7.40 -11.38 15.79
C LEU A 166 -8.44 -10.40 15.25
N GLY A 167 -9.73 -10.73 15.32
CA GLY A 167 -10.79 -10.01 14.61
C GLY A 167 -10.82 -8.52 14.93
N THR A 168 -10.77 -8.15 16.21
CA THR A 168 -10.77 -6.74 16.65
C THR A 168 -9.52 -5.98 16.20
N THR A 169 -8.35 -6.61 16.22
CA THR A 169 -7.12 -5.97 15.77
C THR A 169 -7.16 -5.79 14.25
N LEU A 170 -7.60 -6.81 13.51
CA LEU A 170 -7.71 -6.75 12.05
C LEU A 170 -8.75 -5.73 11.59
N THR A 171 -9.90 -5.62 12.25
CA THR A 171 -10.91 -4.61 11.89
C THR A 171 -10.38 -3.20 12.14
N LEU A 172 -9.74 -2.95 13.28
CA LEU A 172 -9.14 -1.65 13.60
C LEU A 172 -8.04 -1.27 12.60
N LEU A 173 -7.11 -2.19 12.28
CA LEU A 173 -6.09 -1.93 11.28
C LEU A 173 -6.67 -1.75 9.88
N THR A 174 -7.72 -2.48 9.52
CA THR A 174 -8.38 -2.34 8.22
C THR A 174 -9.03 -0.98 8.10
N LEU A 175 -9.79 -0.55 9.11
CA LEU A 175 -10.41 0.77 9.14
C LEU A 175 -9.36 1.89 9.10
N ALA A 176 -8.28 1.75 9.87
CA ALA A 176 -7.18 2.71 9.86
C ALA A 176 -6.50 2.80 8.48
N ASN A 177 -6.21 1.66 7.83
CA ASN A 177 -5.61 1.63 6.50
C ASN A 177 -6.57 2.13 5.41
N LEU A 178 -7.87 1.83 5.49
CA LEU A 178 -8.87 2.37 4.58
C LEU A 178 -8.95 3.89 4.70
N ALA A 179 -9.12 4.41 5.92
CA ALA A 179 -9.21 5.85 6.17
C ALA A 179 -7.93 6.58 5.74
N PHE A 180 -6.75 6.04 6.09
CA PHE A 180 -5.47 6.63 5.71
C PHE A 180 -5.23 6.59 4.20
N GLY A 181 -5.55 5.47 3.54
CA GLY A 181 -5.43 5.33 2.09
C GLY A 181 -6.34 6.29 1.33
N GLY A 182 -7.58 6.46 1.79
CA GLY A 182 -8.54 7.41 1.22
C GLY A 182 -8.09 8.86 1.40
N TRP A 183 -7.77 9.26 2.64
CA TRP A 183 -7.29 10.60 2.97
C TRP A 183 -6.05 10.99 2.16
N LEU A 184 -5.08 10.07 2.05
CA LEU A 184 -3.86 10.33 1.30
C LEU A 184 -4.15 10.48 -0.20
N THR A 185 -5.01 9.63 -0.76
CA THR A 185 -5.34 9.69 -2.19
C THR A 185 -6.11 10.96 -2.53
N ARG A 186 -7.04 11.36 -1.66
CA ARG A 186 -7.74 12.65 -1.78
C ARG A 186 -6.77 13.83 -1.76
N SER A 187 -5.85 13.84 -0.79
CA SER A 187 -4.81 14.87 -0.71
C SER A 187 -3.93 14.92 -1.97
N MET A 188 -3.62 13.78 -2.59
CA MET A 188 -2.91 13.74 -3.87
C MET A 188 -3.74 14.30 -5.03
N LEU A 189 -5.03 13.99 -5.09
CA LEU A 189 -5.93 14.52 -6.13
C LEU A 189 -6.10 16.04 -6.02
N ASP A 190 -6.30 16.55 -4.80
CA ASP A 190 -6.50 17.98 -4.56
C ASP A 190 -5.25 18.78 -5.01
N THR A 191 -4.05 18.31 -4.67
CA THR A 191 -2.79 18.88 -5.19
C THR A 191 -2.71 18.81 -6.70
N HIS A 192 -3.10 17.70 -7.32
CA HIS A 192 -3.03 17.54 -8.77
C HIS A 192 -3.96 18.51 -9.48
N LEU A 193 -5.19 18.69 -9.02
CA LEU A 193 -6.15 19.64 -9.60
C LEU A 193 -5.65 21.08 -9.47
N MET A 194 -5.08 21.44 -8.32
CA MET A 194 -4.48 22.76 -8.10
C MET A 194 -3.34 23.05 -9.08
N LEU A 195 -2.44 22.07 -9.29
CA LEU A 195 -1.34 22.21 -10.25
C LEU A 195 -1.84 22.31 -11.70
N SER A 196 -2.85 21.52 -12.08
CA SER A 196 -3.46 21.61 -13.41
C SER A 196 -4.08 22.97 -13.66
N TYR A 197 -4.78 23.54 -12.67
CA TYR A 197 -5.36 24.88 -12.76
C TYR A 197 -4.29 25.96 -12.94
N LYS A 198 -3.26 25.96 -12.09
CA LYS A 198 -2.17 26.94 -12.14
C LYS A 198 -1.37 26.90 -13.44
N ASN A 199 -1.14 25.69 -13.99
CA ASN A 199 -0.50 25.53 -15.29
C ASN A 199 -1.36 26.08 -16.44
N SER A 200 -2.69 25.97 -16.34
CA SER A 200 -3.61 26.54 -17.33
C SER A 200 -3.59 28.07 -17.30
N GLU A 201 -3.50 28.69 -16.11
CA GLU A 201 -3.38 30.15 -15.98
C GLU A 201 -2.05 30.67 -16.54
N SER A 202 -0.93 29.99 -16.26
CA SER A 202 0.37 30.40 -16.81
C SER A 202 0.45 30.28 -18.33
N GLY A 203 -0.15 29.22 -18.91
CA GLY A 203 -0.19 29.06 -20.36
C GLY A 203 -1.06 30.12 -21.08
N LEU A 204 -2.08 30.65 -20.39
CA LEU A 204 -2.86 31.79 -20.89
C LEU A 204 -2.09 33.11 -20.80
N ALA A 205 -1.27 33.29 -19.75
CA ALA A 205 -0.45 34.49 -19.57
C ALA A 205 0.73 34.61 -20.56
N GLU A 206 1.25 33.50 -21.08
CA GLU A 206 2.29 33.50 -22.13
C GLU A 206 1.72 33.72 -23.55
N ALA A 207 0.39 33.59 -23.72
CA ALA A 207 -0.28 33.76 -25.00
C ALA A 207 -0.87 35.17 -25.22
N SER A 208 -0.80 36.04 -24.21
CA SER A 208 -1.26 37.45 -24.23
C SER A 208 -0.10 38.43 -24.26
#